data_AF-A0A1C6VIL4-F1
#
_entry.id   AF-A0A1C6VIL4-F1
#
_cell.length_a   1.000
_cell.length_b   1.000
_cell.length_c   1.000
_cell.angle_alpha   90.00
_cell.angle_beta   90.00
_cell.angle_gamma   90.00
#
_symmetry.space_group_name_H-M   'P 1'
#
loop_
_entity.id
_entity.type
_entity.pdbx_description
1 polymer ?
#
loop_
_entity_poly.entity_id
_entity_poly.type
_entity_poly.pdbx_seq_one_letter_code
_entity_poly.pdbx_strand_id
1 'polypeptide(L)'
;MTEQQEFRGGVNVVRRHGDVVHRPASPAAPAIHRLLRHLHDHGFHGAPEPRGFDIEGNEILTFLDGEVPDVITPELRTPEFCRAYGPDVGVEVVDVVPGRLQALIDFMRDQASHGNAAFRQHIVAGHADLYEADIRYVRTHRDMLRAAFKEDRPVR
;
A
#
# COMPACT_ATOMS: atom_id res chain seq x y z
N MET A 1 -9.86 18.55 -26.60
CA MET A 1 -9.29 18.95 -25.30
C MET A 1 -9.36 17.72 -24.42
N THR A 2 -8.25 17.01 -24.24
CA THR A 2 -8.22 15.75 -23.48
C THR A 2 -8.38 16.11 -22.00
N GLU A 3 -9.44 15.61 -21.35
CA GLU A 3 -9.62 15.79 -19.91
C GLU A 3 -8.40 15.24 -19.16
N GLN A 4 -7.80 16.09 -18.34
CA GLN A 4 -6.68 15.75 -17.48
C GLN A 4 -7.21 15.64 -16.05
N GLN A 5 -7.12 14.44 -15.47
CA GLN A 5 -7.53 14.19 -14.10
C GLN A 5 -6.29 13.91 -13.24
N GLU A 6 -6.13 14.62 -12.13
CA GLU A 6 -5.05 14.41 -11.17
C GLU A 6 -5.55 13.53 -10.01
N PHE A 7 -4.81 12.47 -9.70
CA PHE A 7 -5.03 11.61 -8.55
C PHE A 7 -3.89 11.80 -7.53
N ARG A 8 -4.23 11.87 -6.26
CA ARG A 8 -3.28 11.95 -5.14
C ARG A 8 -3.46 10.75 -4.23
N GLY A 9 -2.50 9.83 -4.27
CA GLY A 9 -2.45 8.66 -3.41
C GLY A 9 -1.11 8.62 -2.66
N GLY A 10 -1.11 8.99 -1.38
CA GLY A 10 0.10 9.03 -0.56
C GLY A 10 1.14 10.04 -1.07
N VAL A 11 2.35 9.56 -1.42
CA VAL A 11 3.53 10.39 -1.72
C VAL A 11 3.64 10.83 -3.20
N ASN A 12 2.88 10.21 -4.12
CA ASN A 12 3.03 10.42 -5.55
C ASN A 12 1.81 11.10 -6.19
N VAL A 13 2.07 11.96 -7.17
CA VAL A 13 1.04 12.58 -8.03
C VAL A 13 0.93 11.75 -9.30
N VAL A 14 -0.29 11.34 -9.65
CA VAL A 14 -0.60 10.57 -10.86
C VAL A 14 -1.53 11.39 -11.74
N ARG A 15 -1.22 11.50 -13.04
CA ARG A 15 -2.01 12.28 -13.99
C ARG A 15 -2.61 11.37 -15.04
N ARG A 16 -3.94 11.37 -15.17
CA ARG A 16 -4.65 10.62 -16.21
C ARG A 16 -4.88 11.49 -17.43
N HIS A 17 -4.60 10.93 -18.59
CA HIS A 17 -4.85 11.50 -19.92
C HIS A 17 -5.60 10.46 -20.74
N GLY A 18 -6.92 10.55 -20.80
CA GLY A 18 -7.74 9.54 -21.48
C GLY A 18 -7.68 8.16 -20.79
N ASP A 19 -7.18 7.15 -21.51
CA ASP A 19 -7.06 5.76 -21.08
C ASP A 19 -5.71 5.43 -20.44
N VAL A 20 -4.84 6.41 -20.24
CA VAL A 20 -3.51 6.21 -19.64
C VAL A 20 -3.28 7.10 -18.43
N VAL A 21 -2.38 6.66 -17.56
CA VAL A 21 -1.84 7.41 -16.43
C VAL A 21 -0.34 7.63 -16.59
N HIS A 22 0.09 8.83 -16.25
CA HIS A 22 1.48 9.27 -16.14
C HIS A 22 1.84 9.38 -14.67
N ARG A 23 2.92 8.72 -14.25
CA ARG A 23 3.41 8.81 -12.87
C ARG A 23 4.94 8.73 -12.81
N PRO A 24 5.58 9.29 -11.77
CA PRO A 24 7.03 9.22 -11.63
C PRO A 24 7.56 7.78 -11.73
N ALA A 25 8.51 7.55 -12.62
CA ALA A 25 9.14 6.24 -12.77
C ALA A 25 10.16 6.00 -11.65
N SER A 26 10.16 4.78 -11.08
CA SER A 26 11.27 4.33 -10.24
C SER A 26 12.40 3.75 -11.10
N PRO A 27 13.64 3.61 -10.59
CA PRO A 27 14.71 2.91 -11.29
C PRO A 27 14.37 1.46 -11.69
N ALA A 28 13.40 0.85 -11.01
CA ALA A 28 12.93 -0.50 -11.31
C ALA A 28 11.86 -0.56 -12.42
N ALA A 29 11.36 0.58 -12.93
CA ALA A 29 10.27 0.64 -13.91
C ALA A 29 10.51 -0.25 -15.14
N PRO A 30 11.72 -0.33 -15.75
CA PRO A 30 11.94 -1.24 -16.88
C PRO A 30 11.72 -2.72 -16.55
N ALA A 31 12.07 -3.15 -15.33
CA ALA A 31 11.82 -4.52 -14.88
C ALA A 31 10.32 -4.77 -14.63
N ILE A 32 9.65 -3.81 -14.00
CA ILE A 32 8.20 -3.85 -13.75
C ILE A 32 7.43 -3.92 -15.08
N HIS A 33 7.80 -3.10 -16.07
CA HIS A 33 7.18 -3.13 -17.40
C HIS A 33 7.33 -4.48 -18.10
N ARG A 34 8.46 -5.18 -17.92
CA ARG A 34 8.64 -6.55 -18.44
C ARG A 34 7.68 -7.53 -17.77
N LEU A 35 7.50 -7.45 -16.45
CA LEU A 35 6.54 -8.27 -15.72
C LEU A 35 5.11 -8.01 -16.18
N LEU A 36 4.71 -6.75 -16.28
CA LEU A 36 3.35 -6.37 -16.69
C LEU A 36 3.01 -6.86 -18.10
N ARG A 37 3.95 -6.72 -19.06
CA ARG A 37 3.78 -7.31 -20.39
C ARG A 37 3.63 -8.81 -20.34
N HIS A 38 4.48 -9.50 -19.57
CA HIS A 38 4.38 -10.96 -19.42
C HIS A 38 3.02 -11.38 -18.87
N LEU A 39 2.50 -10.70 -17.84
CA LEU A 39 1.17 -10.97 -17.29
C LEU A 39 0.08 -10.80 -18.34
N HIS A 40 0.12 -9.71 -19.10
CA HIS A 40 -0.82 -9.43 -20.16
C HIS A 40 -0.76 -10.47 -21.28
N ASP A 41 0.44 -10.85 -21.72
CA ASP A 41 0.68 -11.87 -22.75
C ASP A 41 0.18 -13.26 -22.32
N HIS A 42 0.04 -13.49 -21.01
CA HIS A 42 -0.51 -14.71 -20.42
C HIS A 42 -1.99 -14.58 -20.01
N GLY A 43 -2.67 -13.54 -20.48
CA GLY A 43 -4.13 -13.35 -20.33
C GLY A 43 -4.56 -12.72 -19.00
N PHE A 44 -3.64 -12.23 -18.17
CA PHE A 44 -3.99 -11.47 -16.98
C PHE A 44 -4.18 -9.99 -17.31
N HIS A 45 -5.41 -9.62 -17.67
CA HIS A 45 -5.79 -8.24 -18.00
C HIS A 45 -6.17 -7.39 -16.77
N GLY A 46 -6.03 -7.94 -15.56
CA GLY A 46 -6.19 -7.19 -14.30
C GLY A 46 -4.98 -6.33 -13.92
N ALA A 47 -3.90 -6.38 -14.71
CA ALA A 47 -2.72 -5.54 -14.56
C ALA A 47 -2.70 -4.44 -15.64
N PRO A 48 -2.14 -3.27 -15.35
CA PRO A 48 -2.02 -2.22 -16.36
C PRO A 48 -0.97 -2.58 -17.41
N GLU A 49 -1.22 -2.19 -18.66
CA GLU A 49 -0.28 -2.34 -19.76
C GLU A 49 0.71 -1.16 -19.82
N PRO A 50 2.02 -1.41 -19.91
CA PRO A 50 2.99 -0.34 -20.10
C PRO A 50 2.95 0.24 -21.52
N ARG A 51 2.86 1.56 -21.64
CA ARG A 51 2.94 2.32 -22.90
C ARG A 51 4.28 3.03 -23.11
N GLY A 52 5.21 2.90 -22.16
CA GLY A 52 6.57 3.45 -22.23
C GLY A 52 6.80 4.55 -21.21
N PHE A 53 7.56 5.56 -21.60
CA PHE A 53 7.89 6.73 -20.78
C PHE A 53 7.57 8.01 -21.55
N ASP A 54 7.20 9.08 -20.83
CA ASP A 54 7.03 10.40 -21.42
C ASP A 54 8.36 11.20 -21.44
N ILE A 55 8.30 12.43 -21.94
CA ILE A 55 9.45 13.33 -22.06
C ILE A 55 10.02 13.80 -20.71
N GLU A 56 9.23 13.73 -19.64
CA GLU A 56 9.63 14.10 -18.28
C GLU A 56 10.20 12.89 -17.52
N GLY A 57 10.20 11.71 -18.14
CA GLY A 57 10.66 10.46 -17.55
C GLY A 57 9.61 9.77 -16.67
N ASN A 58 8.35 10.18 -16.72
CA ASN A 58 7.26 9.45 -16.07
C ASN A 58 6.99 8.16 -16.84
N GLU A 59 6.61 7.10 -16.13
CA GLU A 59 6.07 5.91 -16.78
C GLU A 59 4.62 6.15 -17.20
N ILE A 60 4.26 5.61 -18.37
CA ILE A 60 2.91 5.65 -18.94
C ILE A 60 2.33 4.24 -18.85
N LEU A 61 1.20 4.10 -18.15
CA LEU A 61 0.49 2.83 -17.96
C LEU A 61 -0.97 2.99 -18.36
N THR A 62 -1.66 1.94 -18.80
CA THR A 62 -3.13 2.01 -18.98
C THR A 62 -3.82 2.26 -17.65
N PHE A 63 -4.91 3.03 -17.70
CA PHE A 63 -5.81 3.20 -16.58
C PHE A 63 -6.67 1.93 -16.43
N LEU A 64 -6.80 1.45 -15.20
CA LEU A 64 -7.71 0.35 -14.88
C LEU A 64 -8.96 0.94 -14.24
N ASP A 65 -10.11 0.74 -14.88
CA ASP A 65 -11.39 1.11 -14.28
C ASP A 65 -11.66 0.24 -13.06
N GLY A 66 -12.04 0.88 -11.96
CA GLY A 66 -12.32 0.23 -10.69
C GLY A 66 -12.68 1.24 -9.62
N GLU A 67 -13.29 0.75 -8.55
CA GLU A 67 -13.64 1.58 -7.40
C GLU A 67 -12.53 1.47 -6.35
N VAL A 68 -11.97 2.61 -5.97
CA VAL A 68 -11.07 2.72 -4.81
C VAL A 68 -11.86 3.46 -3.72
N PRO A 69 -12.11 2.83 -2.56
CA PRO A 69 -12.79 3.53 -1.46
C PRO A 69 -11.94 4.73 -0.98
N ASP A 70 -12.52 5.93 -0.96
CA ASP A 70 -11.85 7.18 -0.52
C ASP A 70 -11.31 7.08 0.91
N VAL A 71 -12.06 6.41 1.77
CA VAL A 71 -11.68 6.05 3.14
C VAL A 71 -12.18 4.64 3.37
N ILE A 72 -11.27 3.67 3.41
CA ILE A 72 -11.62 2.39 4.03
C ILE A 72 -11.63 2.67 5.53
N THR A 73 -12.83 2.83 6.10
CA THR A 73 -12.96 3.01 7.54
C THR A 73 -12.36 1.79 8.24
N PRO A 74 -11.75 1.93 9.42
CA PRO A 74 -11.07 0.82 10.10
C PRO A 74 -11.96 -0.42 10.28
N GLU A 75 -13.27 -0.20 10.38
CA GLU A 75 -14.30 -1.23 10.49
C GLU A 75 -14.50 -2.01 9.19
N LEU A 76 -14.36 -1.36 8.03
CA LEU A 76 -14.41 -1.97 6.69
C LEU A 76 -13.07 -2.57 6.26
N ARG A 77 -11.98 -2.20 6.95
CA ARG A 77 -10.62 -2.56 6.54
C ARG A 77 -10.15 -3.81 7.25
N THR A 78 -10.41 -3.95 8.54
CA THR A 78 -9.65 -4.92 9.34
C THR A 78 -10.09 -6.37 9.08
N PRO A 79 -11.38 -6.73 9.13
CA PRO A 79 -11.83 -8.11 8.90
C PRO A 79 -11.68 -8.56 7.44
N GLU A 80 -12.09 -7.74 6.47
CA GLU A 80 -12.01 -8.05 5.03
C GLU A 80 -10.56 -8.19 4.57
N PHE A 81 -9.69 -7.27 5.01
CA PHE A 81 -8.26 -7.36 4.72
C PHE A 81 -7.67 -8.63 5.34
N CYS A 82 -7.93 -8.92 6.61
CA CYS A 82 -7.40 -10.13 7.25
C CYS A 82 -7.86 -11.41 6.56
N ARG A 83 -9.14 -11.49 6.16
CA ARG A 83 -9.68 -12.62 5.38
C ARG A 83 -8.95 -12.84 4.07
N ALA A 84 -8.47 -11.78 3.40
CA ALA A 84 -7.70 -11.90 2.16
C ALA A 84 -6.31 -12.56 2.37
N TYR A 85 -5.76 -12.50 3.58
CA TYR A 85 -4.49 -13.17 3.93
C TYR A 85 -4.67 -14.62 4.37
N GLY A 86 -5.90 -15.05 4.68
CA GLY A 86 -6.24 -16.44 4.98
C GLY A 86 -7.37 -16.57 6.01
N PRO A 87 -8.03 -17.74 6.07
CA PRO A 87 -9.16 -17.98 6.96
C PRO A 87 -8.77 -17.99 8.45
N ASP A 88 -7.50 -18.20 8.76
CA ASP A 88 -7.00 -18.32 10.13
C ASP A 88 -6.63 -16.96 10.75
N VAL A 89 -6.69 -15.87 10.00
CA VAL A 89 -6.40 -14.52 10.52
C VAL A 89 -7.67 -13.91 11.10
N GLY A 90 -7.77 -13.90 12.41
CA GLY A 90 -8.92 -13.41 13.16
C GLY A 90 -8.65 -12.13 13.96
N VAL A 91 -9.54 -11.88 14.92
CA VAL A 91 -9.53 -10.68 15.76
C VAL A 91 -8.27 -10.52 16.62
N GLU A 92 -7.54 -11.60 16.87
CA GLU A 92 -6.28 -11.62 17.62
C GLU A 92 -5.17 -10.78 16.97
N VAL A 93 -5.25 -10.54 15.66
CA VAL A 93 -4.33 -9.65 14.95
C VAL A 93 -4.27 -8.26 15.59
N VAL A 94 -5.40 -7.76 16.09
CA VAL A 94 -5.51 -6.45 16.76
C VAL A 94 -4.65 -6.41 18.03
N ASP A 95 -4.47 -7.56 18.70
CA ASP A 95 -3.68 -7.67 19.93
C ASP A 95 -2.19 -7.89 19.64
N VAL A 96 -1.87 -8.61 18.55
CA VAL A 96 -0.50 -9.00 18.22
C VAL A 96 0.27 -7.89 17.50
N VAL A 97 -0.39 -7.15 16.60
CA VAL A 97 0.27 -6.14 15.74
C VAL A 97 1.05 -5.10 16.54
N PRO A 98 0.54 -4.49 17.63
CA PRO A 98 1.31 -3.52 18.40
C PRO A 98 2.64 -4.09 18.94
N GLY A 99 2.62 -5.33 19.42
CA GLY A 99 3.83 -6.00 19.91
C GLY A 99 4.82 -6.30 18.78
N ARG A 100 4.31 -6.72 17.62
CA ARG A 100 5.15 -7.02 16.45
C ARG A 100 5.81 -5.77 15.87
N LEU A 101 5.07 -4.66 15.79
CA LEU A 101 5.61 -3.36 15.36
C LEU A 101 6.65 -2.84 16.35
N GLN A 102 6.42 -2.99 17.65
CA GLN A 102 7.42 -2.61 18.65
C GLN A 102 8.72 -3.40 18.48
N ALA A 103 8.63 -4.73 18.32
CA ALA A 103 9.80 -5.57 18.08
C ALA A 103 10.54 -5.19 16.79
N LEU A 104 9.83 -4.77 15.73
CA LEU A 104 10.45 -4.26 14.51
C LEU A 104 11.19 -2.94 14.74
N ILE A 105 10.59 -1.99 15.46
CA ILE A 105 11.24 -0.71 15.81
C ILE A 105 12.52 -0.97 16.63
N ASP A 106 12.44 -1.84 17.63
CA ASP A 106 13.58 -2.19 18.48
C ASP A 106 14.71 -2.82 17.64
N PHE A 107 14.36 -3.75 16.76
CA PHE A 107 15.30 -4.35 15.82
C PHE A 107 15.93 -3.31 14.87
N MET A 108 15.14 -2.39 14.31
CA MET A 108 15.66 -1.33 13.44
C MET A 108 16.67 -0.43 14.17
N ARG A 109 16.35 -0.04 15.41
CA ARG A 109 17.22 0.79 16.26
C ARG A 109 18.51 0.06 16.63
N ASP A 110 18.41 -1.23 16.97
CA ASP A 110 19.56 -2.08 17.25
C ASP A 110 20.47 -2.22 16.02
N GLN A 111 19.93 -2.52 14.84
CA GLN A 111 20.73 -2.63 13.63
C GLN A 111 21.40 -1.31 13.24
N ALA A 112 20.71 -0.19 13.44
CA ALA A 112 21.25 1.14 13.19
C ALA A 112 22.43 1.48 14.11
N SER A 113 22.36 1.10 15.39
CA SER A 113 23.44 1.29 16.37
C SER A 113 24.66 0.41 16.06
N HIS A 114 24.43 -0.78 15.50
CA HIS A 114 25.47 -1.70 15.01
C HIS A 114 26.07 -1.34 13.64
N GLY A 115 25.76 -0.16 13.09
CA GLY A 115 26.42 0.32 11.89
C GLY A 115 25.66 0.07 10.58
N ASN A 116 24.46 -0.52 10.59
CA ASN A 116 23.66 -0.71 9.37
C ASN A 116 23.16 0.63 8.78
N ALA A 117 23.68 0.99 7.60
CA ALA A 117 23.37 2.27 6.94
C ALA A 117 21.91 2.36 6.43
N ALA A 118 21.32 1.25 5.99
CA ALA A 118 19.96 1.24 5.48
C ALA A 118 18.96 1.51 6.61
N PHE A 119 19.12 0.86 7.77
CA PHE A 119 18.24 1.12 8.92
C PHE A 119 18.43 2.50 9.53
N ARG A 120 19.65 3.06 9.52
CA ARG A 120 19.85 4.47 9.87
C ARG A 120 19.07 5.40 8.95
N GLN A 121 19.14 5.19 7.64
CA GLN A 121 18.39 5.99 6.66
C GLN A 121 16.88 5.86 6.87
N HIS A 122 16.36 4.65 7.09
CA HIS A 122 14.94 4.43 7.36
C HIS A 122 14.47 5.16 8.63
N ILE A 123 15.26 5.16 9.70
CA ILE A 123 14.93 5.88 10.94
C ILE A 123 14.93 7.39 10.69
N VAL A 124 15.96 7.92 10.01
CA VAL A 124 16.04 9.35 9.67
C VAL A 124 14.88 9.78 8.75
N ALA A 125 14.42 8.90 7.87
CA ALA A 125 13.26 9.12 7.01
C ALA A 125 11.91 9.04 7.75
N GLY A 126 11.90 8.80 9.07
CA GLY A 126 10.69 8.78 9.90
C GLY A 126 9.90 7.46 9.84
N HIS A 127 10.47 6.37 9.32
CA HIS A 127 9.74 5.10 9.22
C HIS A 127 9.38 4.54 10.60
N ALA A 128 10.25 4.73 11.60
CA ALA A 128 9.97 4.32 12.98
C ALA A 128 8.79 5.11 13.57
N ASP A 129 8.70 6.40 13.28
CA ASP A 129 7.64 7.28 13.79
C ASP A 129 6.26 6.86 13.24
N LEU A 130 6.20 6.40 11.98
CA LEU A 130 4.98 5.83 11.39
C LEU A 130 4.52 4.61 12.19
N TYR A 131 5.42 3.69 12.50
CA TYR A 131 5.08 2.50 13.28
C TYR A 131 4.67 2.84 14.73
N GLU A 132 5.28 3.85 15.35
CA GLU A 132 4.88 4.33 16.68
C GLU A 132 3.47 4.96 16.66
N ALA A 133 3.14 5.69 15.60
CA ALA A 133 1.80 6.23 15.39
C ALA A 133 0.77 5.11 15.19
N ASP A 134 1.10 4.08 14.41
CA ASP A 134 0.25 2.90 14.19
C ASP A 134 0.01 2.13 15.50
N ILE A 135 1.07 1.88 16.29
CA ILE A 135 0.96 1.24 17.61
C ILE A 135 0.00 2.02 18.50
N ARG A 136 0.14 3.35 18.53
CA ARG A 136 -0.73 4.22 19.33
C ARG A 136 -2.17 4.13 18.85
N TYR A 137 -2.37 4.22 17.54
CA TYR A 137 -3.69 4.14 16.93
C TYR A 137 -4.41 2.83 17.27
N VAL A 138 -3.75 1.68 17.07
CA VAL A 138 -4.33 0.36 17.35
C VAL A 138 -4.63 0.19 18.84
N ARG A 139 -3.75 0.66 19.73
CA ARG A 139 -3.98 0.60 21.18
C ARG A 139 -5.17 1.48 21.60
N THR A 140 -5.25 2.70 21.08
CA THR A 140 -6.33 3.65 21.40
C THR A 140 -7.70 3.17 20.90
N HIS A 141 -7.75 2.56 19.72
CA HIS A 141 -9.01 2.14 19.08
C HIS A 141 -9.25 0.64 19.16
N ARG A 142 -8.59 -0.05 20.10
CA ARG A 142 -8.59 -1.52 20.18
C ARG A 142 -9.99 -2.12 20.16
N ASP A 143 -10.89 -1.63 21.00
CA ASP A 143 -12.22 -2.23 21.15
C ASP A 143 -13.09 -2.03 19.91
N MET A 144 -12.98 -0.87 19.26
CA MET A 144 -13.62 -0.57 17.98
C MET A 144 -13.11 -1.52 16.88
N LEU A 145 -11.80 -1.69 16.76
CA LEU A 145 -11.19 -2.61 15.77
C LEU A 145 -11.59 -4.06 16.01
N ARG A 146 -11.70 -4.49 17.27
CA ARG A 146 -12.17 -5.84 17.61
C ARG A 146 -13.66 -6.03 17.32
N ALA A 147 -14.48 -5.01 17.51
CA ALA A 147 -15.91 -5.06 17.22
C ALA A 147 -16.18 -5.26 15.73
N ALA A 148 -15.33 -4.74 14.85
CA ALA A 148 -15.44 -4.91 13.40
C ALA A 148 -15.47 -6.39 12.97
N PHE A 149 -14.75 -7.28 13.66
CA PHE A 149 -14.75 -8.72 13.36
C PHE A 149 -16.05 -9.45 13.74
N LYS A 150 -16.96 -8.80 14.47
CA LYS A 150 -18.23 -9.39 14.91
C LYS A 150 -19.39 -9.06 13.97
N GLU A 151 -19.23 -8.09 13.07
CA GLU A 151 -20.26 -7.73 12.11
C GLU A 151 -20.25 -8.71 10.94
N ASP A 152 -21.20 -9.64 10.92
CA ASP A 152 -21.56 -10.37 9.69
C ASP A 152 -22.26 -9.38 8.75
N ARG A 153 -21.48 -8.72 7.91
CA ARG A 153 -22.04 -7.86 6.86
C ARG A 153 -22.17 -8.68 5.57
N PRO A 154 -23.35 -8.72 4.93
CA PRO A 154 -23.50 -9.42 3.66
C PRO A 154 -22.56 -8.79 2.62
N VAL A 155 -21.81 -9.64 1.93
CA VAL A 155 -21.02 -9.27 0.75
C VAL A 155 -22.00 -8.67 -0.26
N ARG A 156 -21.78 -7.41 -0.66
CA ARG A 156 -22.53 -6.78 -1.75
C ARG A 156 -22.00 -7.22 -3.10
#